data_AF-E9HPM1-F1
#
_entry.id   AF-E9HPM1-F1
#
_cell.length_a   1.000
_cell.length_b   1.000
_cell.length_c   1.000
_cell.angle_alpha   90.00
_cell.angle_beta   90.00
_cell.angle_gamma   90.00
#
_symmetry.space_group_name_H-M   'P 1'
#
loop_
_entity.id
_entity.type
_entity.pdbx_description
1 polymer ?
#
loop_
_entity_poly.entity_id
_entity_poly.type
_entity_poly.pdbx_seq_one_letter_code
_entity_poly.pdbx_strand_id
1 'polypeptide(L)'
;MQYVALLSFFVAVAIAAPLTPVENAGDAAVTETIMTTTTPIPIVRQEMTVENGTHKNSFETGHGIVVEESGSQKQVGILPEESGAISSGSYSYTNPDGSVITVTWVADENGFKASGDHLPTPPPMPEHVIKMLADIEAARLEAAAAAPPTTEAAPSL
;
A
#
# COMPACT_ATOMS: atom_id res chain seq x y z
N MET A 1 -3.25 -32.98 -39.75
CA MET A 1 -1.92 -32.32 -39.85
C MET A 1 -1.59 -31.75 -38.49
N GLN A 2 -0.51 -32.24 -37.89
CA GLN A 2 -0.17 -32.10 -36.47
C GLN A 2 0.99 -31.11 -36.32
N TYR A 3 0.80 -30.07 -35.50
CA TYR A 3 1.88 -29.18 -35.08
C TYR A 3 2.33 -29.56 -33.67
N VAL A 4 3.61 -29.92 -33.58
CA VAL A 4 4.35 -30.25 -32.36
C VAL A 4 4.73 -28.94 -31.67
N ALA A 5 4.28 -28.72 -30.44
CA ALA A 5 4.80 -27.67 -29.56
C ALA A 5 5.74 -28.32 -28.54
N LEU A 6 7.04 -28.25 -28.83
CA LEU A 6 8.11 -28.53 -27.88
C LEU A 6 8.30 -27.28 -27.00
N LEU A 7 8.07 -27.39 -25.70
CA LEU A 7 8.57 -26.40 -24.74
C LEU A 7 9.37 -27.09 -23.63
N SER A 8 10.60 -26.63 -23.51
CA SER A 8 11.75 -27.24 -22.86
C SER A 8 11.62 -27.34 -21.34
N PHE A 9 12.04 -28.48 -20.80
CA PHE A 9 12.27 -28.70 -19.37
C PHE A 9 13.69 -28.23 -19.03
N PHE A 10 13.84 -27.16 -18.25
CA PHE A 10 15.15 -26.78 -17.71
C PHE A 10 15.44 -27.62 -16.46
N VAL A 11 16.35 -28.59 -16.59
CA VAL A 11 16.94 -29.31 -15.46
C VAL A 11 18.12 -28.47 -14.97
N ALA A 12 18.00 -27.90 -13.78
CA ALA A 12 19.14 -27.29 -13.09
C ALA A 12 19.96 -28.41 -12.42
N VAL A 13 21.15 -28.69 -12.96
CA VAL A 13 22.16 -29.53 -12.33
C VAL A 13 22.94 -28.67 -11.34
N ALA A 14 22.78 -28.91 -10.05
CA ALA A 14 23.63 -28.33 -9.02
C ALA A 14 24.95 -29.12 -8.97
N ILE A 15 26.05 -28.49 -9.42
CA ILE A 15 27.40 -29.01 -9.21
C ILE A 15 27.82 -28.65 -7.79
N ALA A 16 27.84 -29.62 -6.89
CA ALA A 16 28.43 -29.46 -5.57
C ALA A 16 29.96 -29.51 -5.69
N ALA A 17 30.64 -28.40 -5.43
CA ALA A 17 32.08 -28.39 -5.18
C ALA A 17 32.37 -29.02 -3.79
N PRO A 18 33.36 -29.91 -3.63
CA PRO A 18 33.71 -30.43 -2.32
C PRO A 18 34.42 -29.35 -1.50
N LEU A 19 33.82 -28.94 -0.38
CA LEU A 19 34.46 -28.08 0.61
C LEU A 19 35.58 -28.87 1.29
N THR A 20 36.82 -28.37 1.19
CA THR A 20 37.93 -28.90 1.99
C THR A 20 37.69 -28.57 3.47
N PRO A 21 37.81 -29.53 4.40
CA PRO A 21 37.69 -29.23 5.82
C PRO A 21 38.86 -28.37 6.29
N VAL A 22 38.58 -27.15 6.76
CA VAL A 22 39.54 -26.37 7.55
C VAL A 22 39.53 -26.96 8.96
N GLU A 23 40.56 -27.73 9.28
CA GLU A 23 40.86 -28.17 10.65
C GLU A 23 41.20 -26.93 11.48
N ASN A 24 40.31 -26.56 12.40
CA ASN A 24 40.67 -25.70 13.52
C ASN A 24 40.21 -26.39 14.82
N ALA A 25 41.16 -27.06 15.47
CA ALA A 25 41.01 -27.61 16.79
C ALA A 25 41.07 -26.45 17.80
N GLY A 26 39.96 -26.19 18.48
CA GLY A 26 39.95 -25.26 19.61
C GLY A 26 38.59 -24.65 19.89
N ASP A 27 37.75 -25.41 20.58
CA ASP A 27 36.95 -24.99 21.75
C ASP A 27 35.60 -25.69 21.78
N ALA A 28 35.31 -26.30 22.93
CA ALA A 28 34.12 -27.09 23.18
C ALA A 28 32.96 -26.16 23.56
N ALA A 29 32.19 -25.73 22.57
CA ALA A 29 30.85 -25.21 22.80
C ALA A 29 29.83 -26.25 22.31
N VAL A 30 29.08 -26.83 23.26
CA VAL A 30 27.90 -27.63 22.97
C VAL A 30 26.88 -26.71 22.29
N THR A 31 26.84 -26.74 20.96
CA THR A 31 25.77 -26.12 20.20
C THR A 31 24.55 -27.04 20.30
N GLU A 32 23.71 -26.82 21.31
CA GLU A 32 22.34 -27.36 21.29
C GLU A 32 21.59 -26.71 20.12
N THR A 33 21.50 -27.43 19.01
CA THR A 33 20.61 -27.11 17.91
C THR A 33 19.17 -27.30 18.40
N ILE A 34 18.58 -26.26 18.98
CA ILE A 34 17.13 -26.22 19.22
C ILE A 34 16.40 -26.17 17.87
N MET A 35 15.97 -27.34 17.39
CA MET A 35 15.06 -27.47 16.25
C MET A 35 13.70 -26.91 16.67
N THR A 36 13.47 -25.61 16.51
CA THR A 36 12.16 -25.01 16.72
C THR A 36 11.23 -25.40 15.56
N THR A 37 10.49 -26.49 15.73
CA THR A 37 9.38 -26.83 14.83
C THR A 37 8.23 -25.84 15.07
N THR A 38 8.25 -24.70 14.39
CA THR A 38 7.10 -23.78 14.40
C THR A 38 5.99 -24.37 13.54
N THR A 39 4.80 -24.54 14.09
CA THR A 39 3.61 -24.83 13.27
C THR A 39 3.39 -23.63 12.33
N PRO A 40 3.17 -23.85 11.02
CA PRO A 40 2.88 -22.74 10.11
C PRO A 40 1.52 -22.12 10.42
N ILE A 41 1.42 -20.80 10.34
CA ILE A 41 0.15 -20.07 10.47
C ILE A 41 -0.63 -20.25 9.15
N PRO A 42 -1.87 -20.75 9.16
CA PRO A 42 -2.64 -20.99 7.94
C PRO A 42 -3.18 -19.69 7.34
N ILE A 43 -3.52 -19.71 6.05
CA ILE A 43 -4.39 -18.71 5.41
C ILE A 43 -5.83 -19.21 5.54
N VAL A 44 -6.70 -18.44 6.18
CA VAL A 44 -8.10 -18.82 6.45
C VAL A 44 -9.06 -18.27 5.39
N ARG A 45 -8.70 -17.16 4.73
CA ARG A 45 -9.44 -16.59 3.59
C ARG A 45 -8.47 -16.02 2.58
N GLN A 46 -8.78 -16.17 1.29
CA GLN A 46 -8.05 -15.53 0.20
C GLN A 46 -8.99 -15.27 -0.96
N GLU A 47 -8.96 -14.04 -1.50
CA GLU A 47 -9.70 -13.64 -2.69
C GLU A 47 -8.77 -12.88 -3.64
N MET A 48 -8.90 -13.16 -4.93
CA MET A 48 -8.14 -12.49 -5.99
C MET A 48 -9.08 -12.30 -7.17
N THR A 49 -9.16 -11.08 -7.69
CA THR A 49 -9.98 -10.75 -8.86
C THR A 49 -9.20 -9.80 -9.77
N VAL A 50 -9.26 -10.06 -11.06
CA VAL A 50 -8.66 -9.21 -12.08
C VAL A 50 -9.68 -9.00 -13.19
N GLU A 51 -10.07 -7.75 -13.39
CA GLU A 51 -11.10 -7.35 -14.37
C GLU A 51 -10.68 -6.04 -15.04
N ASN A 52 -10.58 -6.05 -16.37
CA ASN A 52 -10.39 -4.83 -17.20
C ASN A 52 -9.31 -3.86 -16.68
N GLY A 53 -8.12 -4.37 -16.31
CA GLY A 53 -7.01 -3.54 -15.82
C GLY A 53 -7.16 -3.08 -14.37
N THR A 54 -8.21 -3.51 -13.67
CA THR A 54 -8.39 -3.40 -12.22
C THR A 54 -8.08 -4.75 -11.57
N HIS A 55 -7.41 -4.74 -10.44
CA HIS A 55 -7.16 -5.92 -9.61
C HIS A 55 -7.63 -5.68 -8.17
N LYS A 56 -8.02 -6.75 -7.51
CA LYS A 56 -8.31 -6.82 -6.08
C LYS A 56 -7.69 -8.08 -5.52
N ASN A 57 -7.08 -7.97 -4.36
CA ASN A 57 -6.49 -9.08 -3.64
C ASN A 57 -6.75 -8.89 -2.15
N SER A 58 -7.19 -9.93 -1.48
CA SER A 58 -7.34 -9.92 -0.03
C SER A 58 -7.00 -11.28 0.57
N PHE A 59 -6.44 -11.28 1.76
CA PHE A 59 -6.19 -12.50 2.51
C PHE A 59 -6.27 -12.29 4.02
N GLU A 60 -6.57 -13.37 4.71
CA GLU A 60 -6.61 -13.43 6.17
C GLU A 60 -5.81 -14.63 6.65
N THR A 61 -4.97 -14.42 7.65
CA THR A 61 -4.19 -15.48 8.30
C THR A 61 -4.90 -15.97 9.56
N GLY A 62 -4.66 -17.21 9.97
CA GLY A 62 -5.25 -17.81 11.17
C GLY A 62 -4.82 -17.14 12.49
N HIS A 63 -3.86 -16.20 12.43
CA HIS A 63 -3.42 -15.41 13.57
C HIS A 63 -3.89 -13.96 13.50
N GLY A 64 -4.92 -13.67 12.70
CA GLY A 64 -5.62 -12.39 12.68
C GLY A 64 -4.95 -11.26 11.88
N ILE A 65 -4.01 -11.60 10.98
CA ILE A 65 -3.52 -10.64 9.98
C ILE A 65 -4.52 -10.61 8.82
N VAL A 66 -5.06 -9.43 8.52
CA VAL A 66 -5.95 -9.20 7.36
C VAL A 66 -5.27 -8.21 6.44
N VAL A 67 -5.23 -8.50 5.14
CA VAL A 67 -4.70 -7.61 4.11
C VAL A 67 -5.70 -7.49 2.99
N GLU A 68 -5.92 -6.26 2.52
CA GLU A 68 -6.74 -5.95 1.35
C GLU A 68 -6.00 -4.96 0.47
N GLU A 69 -5.94 -5.21 -0.82
CA GLU A 69 -5.40 -4.29 -1.81
C GLU A 69 -6.28 -4.27 -3.07
N SER A 70 -6.31 -3.12 -3.71
CA SER A 70 -6.93 -2.94 -5.01
C SER A 70 -6.20 -1.88 -5.80
N GLY A 71 -6.12 -2.05 -7.11
CA GLY A 71 -5.48 -1.06 -7.96
C GLY A 71 -5.93 -1.15 -9.41
N SER A 72 -5.60 -0.12 -10.16
CA SER A 72 -5.93 -0.01 -11.57
C SER A 72 -4.86 0.75 -12.36
N GLN A 73 -4.78 0.48 -13.66
CA GLN A 73 -3.99 1.29 -14.58
C GLN A 73 -4.67 2.64 -14.81
N LYS A 74 -3.88 3.71 -14.78
CA LYS A 74 -4.32 5.08 -14.98
C LYS A 74 -3.39 5.79 -15.96
N GLN A 75 -3.96 6.62 -16.82
CA GLN A 75 -3.20 7.55 -17.64
C GLN A 75 -2.67 8.70 -16.76
N VAL A 76 -1.36 8.90 -16.73
CA VAL A 76 -0.69 9.88 -15.85
C VAL A 76 -0.38 11.17 -16.59
N GLY A 77 -0.06 11.06 -17.88
CA GLY A 77 0.38 12.19 -18.70
C GLY A 77 -0.53 12.51 -19.88
N ILE A 78 -0.12 13.48 -20.69
CA ILE A 78 -0.90 13.99 -21.82
C ILE A 78 -0.77 13.04 -23.03
N LEU A 79 0.39 12.38 -23.15
CA LEU A 79 0.66 11.45 -24.24
C LEU A 79 0.19 10.04 -23.86
N PRO A 80 -0.46 9.27 -24.77
CA PRO A 80 -1.03 7.95 -24.46
C PRO A 80 -0.01 6.90 -24.00
N GLU A 81 1.28 7.12 -24.19
CA GLU A 81 2.38 6.32 -23.64
C GLU A 81 2.68 6.58 -22.15
N GLU A 82 2.23 7.71 -21.59
CA GLU A 82 2.43 8.12 -20.21
C GLU A 82 1.39 7.47 -19.28
N SER A 83 1.48 6.14 -19.16
CA SER A 83 0.64 5.32 -18.28
C SER A 83 1.30 5.09 -16.92
N GLY A 84 0.48 4.85 -15.90
CA GLY A 84 0.88 4.56 -14.54
C GLY A 84 -0.17 3.68 -13.85
N ALA A 85 0.03 3.44 -12.57
CA ALA A 85 -0.86 2.62 -11.77
C ALA A 85 -1.16 3.31 -10.45
N ILE A 86 -2.42 3.23 -10.04
CA ILE A 86 -2.84 3.58 -8.69
C ILE A 86 -3.19 2.29 -7.97
N SER A 87 -2.66 2.13 -6.76
CA SER A 87 -3.00 1.03 -5.87
C SER A 87 -3.30 1.58 -4.48
N SER A 88 -4.23 0.96 -3.78
CA SER A 88 -4.60 1.32 -2.43
C SER A 88 -5.04 0.10 -1.67
N GLY A 89 -4.88 0.15 -0.36
CA GLY A 89 -5.21 -1.01 0.46
C GLY A 89 -5.14 -0.73 1.94
N SER A 90 -5.35 -1.78 2.70
CA SER A 90 -5.14 -1.79 4.14
C SER A 90 -4.51 -3.09 4.58
N TYR A 91 -3.79 -3.03 5.70
CA TYR A 91 -3.40 -4.22 6.43
C TYR A 91 -3.67 -4.00 7.92
N SER A 92 -4.09 -5.07 8.58
CA SER A 92 -4.28 -5.09 10.02
C SER A 92 -3.64 -6.30 10.65
N TYR A 93 -3.16 -6.14 11.88
CA TYR A 93 -2.54 -7.19 12.66
C TYR A 93 -2.79 -6.96 14.15
N THR A 94 -2.74 -8.04 14.92
CA THR A 94 -2.89 -7.98 16.38
C THR A 94 -1.52 -7.76 17.02
N ASN A 95 -1.40 -6.73 17.83
CA ASN A 95 -0.21 -6.46 18.65
C ASN A 95 -0.07 -7.46 19.80
N PRO A 96 1.13 -7.58 20.40
CA PRO A 96 1.33 -8.36 21.62
C PRO A 96 0.46 -7.94 22.82
N ASP A 97 -0.07 -6.72 22.82
CA ASP A 97 -1.00 -6.20 23.84
C ASP A 97 -2.48 -6.55 23.56
N GLY A 98 -2.77 -7.21 22.43
CA GLY A 98 -4.11 -7.57 21.99
C GLY A 98 -4.86 -6.46 21.23
N SER A 99 -4.26 -5.29 21.05
CA SER A 99 -4.82 -4.23 20.21
C SER A 99 -4.66 -4.56 18.71
N VAL A 100 -5.68 -4.26 17.91
CA VAL A 100 -5.57 -4.38 16.44
C VAL A 100 -5.01 -3.08 15.89
N ILE A 101 -3.86 -3.17 15.24
CA ILE A 101 -3.32 -2.07 14.44
C ILE A 101 -3.82 -2.21 13.02
N THR A 102 -4.31 -1.11 12.46
CA THR A 102 -4.66 -0.99 11.04
C THR A 102 -3.83 0.11 10.39
N VAL A 103 -3.33 -0.17 9.19
CA VAL A 103 -2.71 0.82 8.30
C VAL A 103 -3.49 0.83 6.99
N THR A 104 -3.85 2.02 6.54
CA THR A 104 -4.41 2.26 5.21
C THR A 104 -3.37 2.99 4.36
N TRP A 105 -3.27 2.66 3.09
CA TRP A 105 -2.27 3.25 2.21
C TRP A 105 -2.79 3.51 0.80
N VAL A 106 -2.16 4.48 0.14
CA VAL A 106 -2.37 4.83 -1.28
C VAL A 106 -1.01 4.99 -1.94
N ALA A 107 -0.83 4.30 -3.06
CA ALA A 107 0.33 4.36 -3.93
C ALA A 107 -0.11 4.88 -5.30
N ASP A 108 0.37 6.06 -5.66
CA ASP A 108 0.06 6.74 -6.91
C ASP A 108 1.33 7.42 -7.45
N GLU A 109 1.16 8.33 -8.41
CA GLU A 109 2.28 9.03 -9.07
C GLU A 109 3.03 9.98 -8.11
N ASN A 110 2.44 10.31 -6.97
CA ASN A 110 3.07 11.06 -5.88
C ASN A 110 3.72 10.15 -4.82
N GLY A 111 3.83 8.86 -5.09
CA GLY A 111 4.47 7.87 -4.22
C GLY A 111 3.54 7.23 -3.20
N PHE A 112 4.14 6.52 -2.23
CA PHE A 112 3.43 5.76 -1.21
C PHE A 112 3.10 6.64 0.00
N LYS A 113 1.83 6.67 0.37
CA LYS A 113 1.30 7.44 1.50
C LYS A 113 0.51 6.49 2.40
N ALA A 114 0.96 6.31 3.65
CA ALA A 114 0.28 5.48 4.65
C ALA A 114 -0.29 6.34 5.78
N SER A 115 -1.42 5.90 6.32
CA SER A 115 -2.11 6.48 7.46
C SER A 115 -2.50 5.38 8.45
N GLY A 116 -2.40 5.66 9.74
CA GLY A 116 -2.78 4.77 10.83
C GLY A 116 -2.53 5.45 12.18
N ASP A 117 -3.31 5.10 13.20
CA ASP A 117 -3.30 5.80 14.50
C ASP A 117 -1.95 5.71 15.25
N HIS A 118 -1.11 4.75 14.87
CA HIS A 118 0.22 4.53 15.42
C HIS A 118 1.34 5.16 14.58
N LEU A 119 1.02 5.75 13.42
CA LEU A 119 2.01 6.40 12.59
C LEU A 119 2.27 7.83 13.09
N PRO A 120 3.51 8.34 12.96
CA PRO A 120 3.82 9.73 13.29
C PRO A 120 2.94 10.67 12.46
N THR A 121 2.18 11.53 13.13
CA THR A 121 1.42 12.58 12.46
C THR A 121 2.34 13.77 12.18
N PRO A 122 2.17 14.47 11.04
CA PRO A 122 2.86 15.73 10.81
C PRO A 122 2.52 16.72 11.92
N PRO A 123 3.44 17.62 12.28
CA PRO A 123 3.15 18.66 13.26
C PRO A 123 1.95 19.50 12.82
N PRO A 124 1.15 20.02 13.77
CA PRO A 124 -0.01 20.83 13.47
C PRO A 124 0.38 22.06 12.64
N MET A 125 -0.56 22.51 11.81
CA MET A 125 -0.37 23.67 10.96
C MET A 125 -0.06 24.92 11.81
N PRO A 126 0.91 25.76 11.44
CA PRO A 126 1.25 26.97 12.19
C PRO A 126 0.04 27.91 12.34
N GLU A 127 -0.13 28.51 13.52
CA GLU A 127 -1.29 29.37 13.85
C GLU A 127 -1.51 30.53 12.87
N HIS A 128 -0.43 31.09 12.32
CA HIS A 128 -0.51 32.20 11.37
C HIS A 128 -1.22 31.81 10.08
N VAL A 129 -1.07 30.55 9.63
CA VAL A 129 -1.74 30.04 8.42
C VAL A 129 -3.24 29.94 8.67
N ILE A 130 -3.64 29.40 9.84
CA ILE A 130 -5.04 29.31 10.25
C ILE A 130 -5.67 30.70 10.30
N LYS A 131 -4.96 31.68 10.87
CA LYS A 131 -5.41 33.07 10.90
C LYS A 131 -5.56 33.66 9.50
N MET A 132 -4.57 33.48 8.63
CA MET A 132 -4.65 33.98 7.25
C MET A 132 -5.84 33.37 6.49
N LEU A 133 -6.11 32.07 6.63
CA LEU A 133 -7.27 31.44 6.01
C LEU A 133 -8.59 32.00 6.57
N ALA A 134 -8.68 32.21 7.89
CA ALA A 134 -9.86 32.81 8.51
C ALA A 134 -10.08 34.26 8.05
N ASP A 135 -9.01 35.04 7.94
CA ASP A 135 -9.07 36.44 7.47
C ASP A 135 -9.48 36.52 6.00
N ILE A 136 -8.99 35.60 5.14
CA ILE A 136 -9.40 35.49 3.73
C ILE A 136 -10.89 35.13 3.62
N GLU A 137 -11.36 34.16 4.43
CA GLU A 137 -12.78 33.76 4.41
C GLU A 137 -13.68 34.86 4.96
N ALA A 138 -13.26 35.57 6.01
CA ALA A 138 -13.98 36.73 6.52
C ALA A 138 -14.05 37.86 5.50
N ALA A 139 -12.95 38.17 4.81
CA ALA A 139 -12.92 39.16 3.74
C ALA A 139 -13.81 38.76 2.56
N ARG A 140 -13.87 37.47 2.22
CA ARG A 140 -14.77 36.93 1.20
C ARG A 140 -16.24 37.07 1.62
N LEU A 141 -16.56 36.78 2.88
CA LEU A 141 -17.92 36.89 3.41
C LEU A 141 -18.39 38.35 3.46
N GLU A 142 -17.51 39.27 3.88
CA GLU A 142 -17.74 40.72 3.83
C GLU A 142 -17.93 41.21 2.38
N ALA A 143 -17.10 40.75 1.43
CA ALA A 143 -17.27 41.09 0.01
C ALA A 143 -18.56 40.52 -0.59
N ALA A 144 -19.02 39.34 -0.14
CA ALA A 144 -20.29 38.76 -0.55
C ALA A 144 -21.50 39.49 0.07
N ALA A 145 -21.37 40.00 1.30
CA ALA A 145 -22.40 40.82 1.94
C ALA A 145 -22.47 42.24 1.37
N ALA A 146 -21.36 42.77 0.87
CA ALA A 146 -21.25 44.09 0.26
C ALA A 146 -21.58 44.12 -1.26
N ALA A 147 -21.76 42.96 -1.90
CA ALA A 147 -22.25 42.90 -3.27
C ALA A 147 -23.72 43.38 -3.29
N PRO A 148 -24.07 44.44 -4.05
CA PRO A 148 -25.47 44.87 -4.16
C PRO A 148 -26.31 43.72 -4.73
N PRO A 149 -27.61 43.58 -4.38
CA PRO A 149 -28.46 42.58 -4.99
C PRO A 149 -28.39 42.78 -6.50
N THR A 150 -27.98 41.74 -7.23
CA THR A 150 -28.07 41.71 -8.68
C THR A 150 -29.52 42.01 -9.02
N THR A 151 -29.79 43.23 -9.49
CA THR A 151 -31.01 43.56 -10.21
C THR A 151 -31.01 42.67 -11.44
N GLU A 152 -31.63 41.51 -11.32
CA GLU A 152 -32.17 40.74 -12.41
C GLU A 152 -33.19 41.66 -13.10
N ALA A 153 -32.72 42.42 -14.09
CA ALA A 153 -33.60 43.12 -15.00
C ALA A 153 -34.31 42.03 -15.81
N ALA A 154 -35.57 41.76 -15.45
CA ALA A 154 -36.48 40.94 -16.23
C ALA A 154 -36.48 41.43 -17.69
N PRO A 155 -36.36 40.55 -18.70
CA PRO A 155 -36.54 40.96 -20.08
C PRO A 155 -38.00 41.39 -20.23
N SER A 156 -38.22 42.68 -20.46
CA SER A 156 -39.51 43.21 -20.90
C SER A 156 -39.85 42.65 -22.28
N LEU A 157 -41.11 42.20 -22.40
CA LEU A 157 -41.78 41.60 -23.56
C LEU A 157 -41.44 42.19 -24.93
#